data_AF-A0A837HMD2-F1
#
_entry.id   AF-A0A837HMD2-F1
#
_cell.length_a   1.000
_cell.length_b   1.000
_cell.length_c   1.000
_cell.angle_alpha   90.00
_cell.angle_beta   90.00
_cell.angle_gamma   90.00
#
_symmetry.space_group_name_H-M   'P 1'
#
loop_
_entity.id
_entity.type
_entity.pdbx_description
1 polymer ?
#
loop_
_entity_poly.entity_id
_entity_poly.type
_entity_poly.pdbx_seq_one_letter_code
_entity_poly.pdbx_strand_id
1 'polypeptide(L)'
;MELLIVIAILATLATIVVLVLNPAETLKKSRDTQRISDMSSLKSAIGLYATTVTPVYLAGATDNTECQVGTNGWTGETATGLIYYSVDATTADISDVTLDGSTFTSTGNSQPADSATGALTDGTGWIPINFDNIVGGTPISGLPVDPTNDVSYGTSEVSTVTSEALVYRYACNIDNLTYEINATLESTEMTTAPNDRRLKDGGNSALMYEVGTNLKILGSNNASAVSAAGF
;
A
#
# COMPACT_ATOMS: atom_id res chain seq x y z
N MET A 1 -48.74 -15.39 25.32
CA MET A 1 -47.56 -15.37 26.22
C MET A 1 -46.31 -15.91 25.54
N GLU A 2 -46.42 -16.91 24.67
CA GLU A 2 -45.26 -17.45 23.92
C GLU A 2 -44.59 -16.41 23.00
N LEU A 3 -45.36 -15.66 22.20
CA LEU A 3 -44.79 -14.67 21.27
C LEU A 3 -44.07 -13.51 21.98
N LEU A 4 -44.56 -13.08 23.15
CA LEU A 4 -43.97 -11.98 23.90
C LEU A 4 -42.62 -12.36 24.50
N ILE A 5 -42.48 -13.59 24.99
CA ILE A 5 -41.22 -14.10 25.53
C ILE A 5 -40.18 -14.19 24.41
N VAL A 6 -40.57 -14.65 23.22
CA VAL A 6 -39.66 -14.74 22.06
C VAL A 6 -39.15 -13.37 21.65
N ILE A 7 -40.04 -12.37 21.51
CA ILE A 7 -39.63 -11.01 21.12
C ILE A 7 -38.73 -10.38 22.18
N ALA A 8 -39.02 -10.60 23.47
CA ALA A 8 -38.18 -10.10 24.56
C ALA A 8 -36.76 -10.70 24.52
N ILE A 9 -36.62 -12.00 24.28
CA ILE A 9 -35.31 -12.66 24.16
C ILE A 9 -34.57 -12.21 22.91
N LEU A 10 -35.26 -12.06 21.77
CA LEU A 10 -34.63 -11.57 20.54
C LEU A 10 -34.13 -10.14 20.69
N ALA A 11 -34.88 -9.27 21.38
CA ALA A 11 -34.47 -7.89 21.63
C ALA A 11 -33.21 -7.84 22.51
N THR A 12 -33.14 -8.63 23.59
CA THR A 12 -31.95 -8.64 24.47
C THR A 12 -30.74 -9.24 23.75
N LEU A 13 -30.88 -10.36 23.05
CA LEU A 13 -29.78 -10.97 22.29
C LEU A 13 -29.26 -10.02 21.19
N ALA A 14 -30.13 -9.34 20.46
CA ALA A 14 -29.72 -8.37 19.45
C ALA A 14 -28.87 -7.23 20.03
N THR A 15 -29.26 -6.69 21.19
CA THR A 15 -28.47 -5.63 21.85
C THR A 15 -27.08 -6.10 22.30
N ILE A 16 -26.99 -7.31 22.87
CA ILE A 16 -25.71 -7.88 23.31
C ILE A 16 -24.81 -8.15 22.10
N VAL A 17 -25.36 -8.70 21.02
CA VAL A 17 -24.60 -9.01 19.81
C VAL A 17 -24.01 -7.75 19.19
N VAL A 18 -24.76 -6.63 19.11
CA VAL A 18 -24.25 -5.36 18.57
C VAL A 18 -23.22 -4.68 19.49
N LEU A 19 -23.32 -4.87 20.80
CA LEU A 19 -22.32 -4.36 21.75
C LEU A 19 -21.02 -5.16 21.71
N VAL A 20 -21.10 -6.48 21.50
CA VAL A 20 -19.93 -7.37 21.44
C VAL A 20 -19.28 -7.37 20.06
N LEU A 21 -20.07 -7.39 18.98
CA LEU A 21 -19.59 -7.24 17.62
C LEU A 21 -19.59 -5.76 17.26
N ASN A 22 -18.41 -5.13 17.19
CA ASN A 22 -18.27 -3.82 16.57
C ASN A 22 -18.24 -4.01 15.04
N PRO A 23 -19.35 -3.81 14.30
CA PRO A 23 -19.41 -4.14 12.88
C PRO A 23 -18.45 -3.29 12.06
N ALA A 24 -18.19 -2.04 12.48
CA ALA A 24 -17.24 -1.16 11.81
C ALA A 24 -15.81 -1.73 11.88
N GLU A 25 -15.42 -2.26 13.03
CA GLU A 25 -14.12 -2.89 13.21
C GLU A 25 -13.99 -4.19 12.40
N THR A 26 -15.05 -5.01 12.35
CA THR A 26 -15.06 -6.21 11.50
C THR A 26 -14.90 -5.87 10.02
N LEU A 27 -15.54 -4.80 9.54
CA LEU A 27 -15.37 -4.33 8.17
C LEU A 27 -13.95 -3.82 7.91
N LYS A 28 -13.36 -3.06 8.84
CA LYS A 28 -11.95 -2.64 8.76
C LYS A 28 -11.01 -3.84 8.67
N LYS A 29 -11.20 -4.85 9.52
CA LYS A 29 -10.42 -6.09 9.49
C LYS A 29 -10.55 -6.84 8.16
N SER A 30 -11.76 -6.86 7.58
CA SER A 30 -11.99 -7.44 6.26
C SER A 30 -11.21 -6.70 5.18
N ARG A 31 -11.24 -5.36 5.18
CA ARG A 31 -10.46 -4.55 4.22
C ARG A 31 -8.96 -4.74 4.40
N ASP A 32 -8.45 -4.76 5.63
CA ASP A 32 -7.03 -5.01 5.89
C ASP A 32 -6.59 -6.41 5.45
N THR A 33 -7.45 -7.41 5.62
CA THR A 33 -7.17 -8.76 5.11
C THR A 33 -7.08 -8.77 3.59
N GLN A 34 -7.94 -8.00 2.91
CA GLN A 34 -7.85 -7.78 1.47
C GLN A 34 -6.53 -7.09 1.10
N ARG A 35 -6.15 -6.01 1.77
CA ARG A 35 -4.87 -5.29 1.56
C ARG A 35 -3.66 -6.21 1.63
N ILE A 36 -3.57 -7.03 2.67
CA ILE A 36 -2.46 -7.97 2.85
C ILE A 36 -2.45 -9.02 1.74
N SER A 37 -3.61 -9.53 1.34
CA SER A 37 -3.74 -10.50 0.25
C SER A 37 -3.35 -9.91 -1.11
N ASP A 38 -3.77 -8.68 -1.38
CA ASP A 38 -3.45 -7.94 -2.60
C ASP A 38 -1.95 -7.71 -2.72
N MET A 39 -1.31 -7.20 -1.66
CA MET A 39 0.14 -6.98 -1.62
C MET A 39 0.93 -8.29 -1.75
N SER A 40 0.43 -9.40 -1.19
CA SER A 40 1.04 -10.73 -1.37
C SER A 40 0.95 -11.21 -2.83
N SER A 41 -0.16 -10.91 -3.50
CA SER A 41 -0.37 -11.25 -4.91
C SER A 41 0.54 -10.42 -5.82
N LEU A 42 0.64 -9.11 -5.55
CA LEU A 42 1.58 -8.20 -6.22
C LEU A 42 3.03 -8.64 -6.03
N LYS A 43 3.43 -9.00 -4.80
CA LYS A 43 4.78 -9.51 -4.53
C LYS A 43 5.12 -10.73 -5.39
N SER A 44 4.17 -11.66 -5.49
CA SER A 44 4.35 -12.87 -6.29
C SER A 44 4.43 -12.56 -7.79
N ALA A 45 3.58 -11.64 -8.28
CA ALA A 45 3.58 -11.21 -9.66
C ALA A 45 4.89 -10.50 -10.07
N ILE A 46 5.36 -9.56 -9.25
CA ILE A 46 6.62 -8.84 -9.51
C ILE A 46 7.82 -9.79 -9.38
N GLY A 47 7.78 -10.72 -8.43
CA GLY A 47 8.81 -11.77 -8.32
C GLY A 47 8.90 -12.65 -9.56
N LEU A 48 7.76 -13.05 -10.14
CA LEU A 48 7.72 -13.79 -11.40
C LEU A 48 8.24 -12.95 -12.57
N TYR A 49 7.80 -11.69 -12.69
CA TYR A 49 8.28 -10.75 -13.70
C TYR A 49 9.81 -10.61 -13.65
N ALA A 50 10.36 -10.28 -12.48
CA ALA A 50 11.78 -10.01 -12.29
C ALA A 50 12.69 -11.23 -12.52
N THR A 51 12.14 -12.45 -12.50
CA THR A 51 12.90 -13.68 -12.71
C THR A 51 12.74 -14.27 -14.12
N THR A 52 11.70 -13.90 -14.86
CA THR A 52 11.39 -14.47 -16.18
C THR A 52 11.52 -13.50 -17.34
N VAL A 53 11.49 -12.19 -17.07
CA VAL A 53 11.62 -11.14 -18.09
C VAL A 53 13.04 -10.56 -18.04
N THR A 54 13.65 -10.36 -19.21
CA THR A 54 15.00 -9.79 -19.32
C THR A 54 15.08 -8.92 -20.57
N PRO A 55 15.56 -7.66 -20.48
CA PRO A 55 15.95 -6.93 -19.25
C PRO A 55 14.76 -6.64 -18.32
N VAL A 56 15.04 -6.41 -17.03
CA VAL A 56 14.03 -6.13 -16.00
C VAL A 56 13.77 -4.62 -15.91
N TYR A 57 12.52 -4.21 -16.10
CA TYR A 57 12.05 -2.84 -15.91
C TYR A 57 11.01 -2.79 -14.78
N LEU A 58 11.38 -2.16 -13.67
CA LEU A 58 10.57 -1.95 -12.48
C LEU A 58 9.85 -0.60 -12.47
N ALA A 59 10.30 0.36 -13.29
CA ALA A 59 9.56 1.59 -13.55
C ALA A 59 9.83 2.14 -14.94
N GLY A 60 8.89 1.86 -15.84
CA GLY A 60 8.92 2.31 -17.23
C GLY A 60 8.94 1.16 -18.24
N ALA A 61 8.77 1.49 -19.52
CA ALA A 61 8.73 0.50 -20.60
C ALA A 61 10.12 0.07 -21.09
N THR A 62 11.13 0.93 -20.93
CA THR A 62 12.45 0.77 -21.57
C THR A 62 13.65 1.10 -20.69
N ASP A 63 13.43 1.64 -19.49
CA ASP A 63 14.47 1.95 -18.52
C ASP A 63 13.89 1.91 -17.10
N ASN A 64 14.69 2.30 -16.10
CA ASN A 64 14.31 2.37 -14.68
C ASN A 64 14.60 3.77 -14.11
N THR A 65 14.58 4.82 -14.94
CA THR A 65 14.96 6.17 -14.54
C THR A 65 13.99 6.80 -13.54
N GLU A 66 12.78 6.25 -13.44
CA GLU A 66 11.76 6.62 -12.46
C GLU A 66 11.94 5.91 -11.10
N CYS A 67 12.88 4.97 -10.99
CA CYS A 67 13.28 4.39 -9.69
C CYS A 67 14.24 5.31 -8.94
N GLN A 68 14.23 5.19 -7.61
CA GLN A 68 15.22 5.77 -6.71
C GLN A 68 16.65 5.39 -7.13
N VAL A 69 17.55 6.38 -7.09
CA VAL A 69 19.02 6.19 -7.14
C VAL A 69 19.61 6.36 -5.74
N GLY A 70 20.59 5.52 -5.36
CA GLY A 70 21.31 5.63 -4.10
C GLY A 70 20.81 4.70 -2.99
N THR A 71 21.53 4.68 -1.87
CA THR A 71 21.29 3.74 -0.76
C THR A 71 20.06 4.11 0.07
N ASN A 72 19.12 3.16 0.17
CA ASN A 72 18.02 3.00 1.14
C ASN A 72 17.61 4.23 1.95
N GLY A 73 16.36 4.67 1.74
CA GLY A 73 15.79 5.84 2.36
C GLY A 73 16.13 7.09 1.55
N TRP A 74 15.13 7.94 1.36
CA TRP A 74 15.29 9.26 0.80
C TRP A 74 16.16 10.05 1.78
N THR A 75 17.48 10.07 1.54
CA THR A 75 18.47 10.77 2.37
C THR A 75 19.44 11.54 1.47
N GLY A 76 19.53 12.86 1.66
CA GLY A 76 20.39 13.74 0.84
C GLY A 76 19.70 14.37 -0.38
N GLU A 77 20.25 15.48 -0.85
CA GLU A 77 19.69 16.36 -1.89
C GLU A 77 19.42 15.61 -3.21
N THR A 78 18.18 15.75 -3.72
CA THR A 78 17.75 15.30 -5.06
C THR A 78 17.80 13.79 -5.27
N ALA A 79 17.06 13.01 -4.48
CA ALA A 79 16.72 11.66 -4.89
C ALA A 79 15.74 11.74 -6.09
N THR A 80 16.20 11.31 -7.26
CA THR A 80 15.34 11.06 -8.43
C THR A 80 14.53 9.81 -8.16
N GLY A 81 13.22 9.86 -8.31
CA GLY A 81 12.35 8.70 -8.15
C GLY A 81 10.88 9.12 -8.09
N LEU A 82 10.00 8.24 -8.55
CA LEU A 82 8.55 8.40 -8.49
C LEU A 82 7.96 7.49 -7.40
N ILE A 83 6.90 7.99 -6.76
CA ILE A 83 5.98 7.17 -5.98
C ILE A 83 4.71 7.04 -6.81
N TYR A 84 4.26 5.80 -6.96
CA TYR A 84 3.02 5.50 -7.67
C TYR A 84 1.95 5.12 -6.67
N TYR A 85 0.77 5.72 -6.82
CA TYR A 85 -0.36 5.51 -5.93
C TYR A 85 -1.43 4.71 -6.67
N SER A 86 -1.96 3.67 -6.02
CA SER A 86 -3.15 2.98 -6.52
C SER A 86 -4.34 3.92 -6.33
N VAL A 87 -4.58 4.83 -7.26
CA VAL A 87 -5.75 5.71 -7.25
C VAL A 87 -6.49 5.53 -8.55
N ASP A 88 -7.81 5.58 -8.47
CA ASP A 88 -8.64 5.88 -9.63
C ASP A 88 -8.44 7.36 -10.02
N ALA A 89 -8.64 7.75 -11.28
CA ALA A 89 -8.32 9.09 -11.77
C ALA A 89 -8.96 10.12 -10.86
N THR A 90 -8.10 10.92 -10.26
CA THR A 90 -8.50 12.05 -9.45
C THR A 90 -8.87 13.20 -10.37
N THR A 91 -9.76 14.08 -9.92
CA THR A 91 -10.11 15.31 -10.65
C THR A 91 -8.99 16.37 -10.60
N ALA A 92 -7.95 16.11 -9.81
CA ALA A 92 -6.78 16.97 -9.61
C ALA A 92 -5.51 16.11 -9.53
N ASP A 93 -4.39 16.62 -10.04
CA ASP A 93 -3.11 15.91 -10.02
C ASP A 93 -2.55 15.80 -8.60
N ILE A 94 -2.00 14.63 -8.27
CA ILE A 94 -1.15 14.46 -7.08
C ILE A 94 0.14 15.22 -7.37
N SER A 95 0.34 16.34 -6.67
CA SER A 95 1.56 17.17 -6.79
C SER A 95 2.43 17.05 -5.54
N ASP A 96 2.21 15.97 -4.78
CA ASP A 96 2.91 15.73 -3.54
C ASP A 96 4.35 15.38 -3.87
N VAL A 97 5.24 16.30 -3.54
CA VAL A 97 6.68 16.10 -3.60
C VAL A 97 7.19 15.54 -2.29
N THR A 98 6.39 15.57 -1.22
CA THR A 98 6.78 15.06 0.09
C THR A 98 6.52 13.57 0.20
N LEU A 99 7.45 12.82 0.79
CA LEU A 99 7.22 11.40 0.98
C LEU A 99 6.26 11.16 2.15
N ASP A 100 4.97 10.95 1.83
CA ASP A 100 3.89 10.58 2.75
C ASP A 100 3.76 11.51 3.98
N GLY A 101 3.93 12.82 3.77
CA GLY A 101 3.90 13.83 4.84
C GLY A 101 5.24 14.04 5.56
N SER A 102 6.34 13.50 5.03
CA SER A 102 7.69 13.78 5.52
C SER A 102 8.26 15.12 5.01
N THR A 103 9.46 15.49 5.46
CA THR A 103 10.17 16.67 4.94
C THR A 103 10.99 16.39 3.69
N PHE A 104 10.98 15.17 3.15
CA PHE A 104 11.79 14.78 1.99
C PHE A 104 11.08 15.08 0.68
N THR A 105 11.74 15.81 -0.22
CA THR A 105 11.19 16.17 -1.53
C THR A 105 11.73 15.27 -2.66
N SER A 106 10.86 14.58 -3.41
CA SER A 106 11.19 13.97 -4.70
C SER A 106 11.04 14.99 -5.84
N THR A 107 11.91 14.92 -6.85
CA THR A 107 11.89 15.83 -8.01
C THR A 107 11.01 15.36 -9.17
N GLY A 108 10.33 14.21 -9.02
CA GLY A 108 9.52 13.60 -10.07
C GLY A 108 8.09 13.43 -9.60
N ASN A 109 7.17 14.05 -10.32
CA ASN A 109 5.75 14.11 -10.01
C ASN A 109 5.13 12.71 -9.80
N SER A 110 4.66 12.48 -8.58
CA SER A 110 3.67 11.49 -8.17
C SER A 110 2.56 11.34 -9.22
N GLN A 111 2.58 10.24 -9.98
CA GLN A 111 1.54 10.04 -10.99
C GLN A 111 0.31 9.41 -10.31
N PRO A 112 -0.89 10.00 -10.46
CA PRO A 112 -2.09 9.20 -10.33
C PRO A 112 -2.07 8.14 -11.44
N ALA A 113 -2.43 6.91 -11.11
CA ALA A 113 -3.02 6.09 -12.15
C ALA A 113 -4.28 6.82 -12.65
N ASP A 114 -4.42 6.96 -13.95
CA ASP A 114 -5.74 7.27 -14.52
C ASP A 114 -6.66 6.08 -14.19
N SER A 115 -7.87 6.29 -13.68
CA SER A 115 -8.88 5.25 -13.44
C SER A 115 -9.17 4.37 -14.66
N ALA A 116 -8.91 4.86 -15.86
CA ALA A 116 -9.03 4.03 -17.06
C ALA A 116 -7.89 2.99 -17.16
N THR A 117 -6.74 3.26 -16.55
CA THR A 117 -5.54 2.42 -16.65
C THR A 117 -5.07 1.82 -15.33
N GLY A 118 -5.50 2.32 -14.17
CA GLY A 118 -4.93 1.97 -12.86
C GLY A 118 -4.88 0.48 -12.59
N ALA A 119 -5.89 -0.27 -13.00
CA ALA A 119 -5.96 -1.72 -12.84
C ALA A 119 -5.26 -2.52 -13.98
N LEU A 120 -4.69 -1.87 -15.00
CA LEU A 120 -4.06 -2.55 -16.14
C LEU A 120 -2.69 -3.14 -15.79
N THR A 121 -2.35 -4.25 -16.45
CA THR A 121 -1.11 -5.01 -16.25
C THR A 121 -0.09 -4.81 -17.36
N ASP A 122 -0.39 -3.94 -18.33
CA ASP A 122 0.41 -3.70 -19.55
C ASP A 122 1.52 -2.65 -19.36
N GLY A 123 1.75 -2.23 -18.12
CA GLY A 123 2.71 -1.19 -17.75
C GLY A 123 2.14 0.23 -17.78
N THR A 124 0.85 0.41 -18.12
CA THR A 124 0.16 1.72 -18.05
C THR A 124 -0.69 1.91 -16.79
N GLY A 125 -0.74 0.89 -15.92
CA GLY A 125 -1.42 0.97 -14.62
C GLY A 125 -0.59 1.62 -13.53
N TRP A 126 -1.11 1.61 -12.30
CA TRP A 126 -0.47 2.31 -11.18
C TRP A 126 0.88 1.68 -10.79
N ILE A 127 1.11 0.42 -11.14
CA ILE A 127 2.45 -0.16 -11.12
C ILE A 127 2.99 -0.11 -12.55
N PRO A 128 4.07 0.64 -12.81
CA PRO A 128 4.66 0.85 -14.13
C PRO A 128 5.48 -0.36 -14.63
N ILE A 129 4.98 -1.58 -14.41
CA ILE A 129 5.58 -2.84 -14.85
C ILE A 129 4.63 -3.48 -15.85
N ASN A 130 5.15 -3.81 -17.02
CA ASN A 130 4.40 -4.55 -18.03
C ASN A 130 4.50 -6.07 -17.74
N PHE A 131 3.51 -6.59 -17.02
CA PHE A 131 3.38 -8.01 -16.68
C PHE A 131 2.97 -8.87 -17.88
N ASP A 132 2.45 -8.29 -18.97
CA ASP A 132 2.10 -9.01 -20.19
C ASP A 132 3.35 -9.57 -20.91
N ASN A 133 4.54 -9.05 -20.57
CA ASN A 133 5.82 -9.58 -21.03
C ASN A 133 6.21 -10.91 -20.36
N ILE A 134 5.50 -11.35 -19.31
CA ILE A 134 5.75 -12.65 -18.70
C ILE A 134 5.36 -13.75 -19.68
N VAL A 135 6.32 -14.62 -20.01
CA VAL A 135 6.07 -15.79 -20.86
C VAL A 135 5.12 -16.74 -20.12
N GLY A 136 3.95 -16.99 -20.72
CA GLY A 136 2.86 -17.76 -20.09
C GLY A 136 1.69 -16.90 -19.60
N GLY A 137 1.80 -15.57 -19.71
CA GLY A 137 0.75 -14.60 -19.40
C GLY A 137 0.89 -13.96 -18.02
N THR A 138 0.15 -12.88 -17.79
CA THR A 138 0.13 -12.18 -16.51
C THR A 138 -0.46 -13.08 -15.39
N PRO A 139 0.19 -13.20 -14.23
CA PRO A 139 -0.29 -14.00 -13.10
C PRO A 139 -1.45 -13.35 -12.34
N ILE A 140 -1.78 -12.10 -12.67
CA ILE A 140 -2.88 -11.33 -12.07
C ILE A 140 -3.78 -10.79 -13.17
N SER A 141 -5.09 -10.80 -12.93
CA SER A 141 -6.09 -10.31 -13.91
C SER A 141 -6.19 -8.78 -13.98
N GLY A 142 -5.56 -8.09 -13.03
CA GLY A 142 -5.53 -6.65 -12.89
C GLY A 142 -4.74 -6.25 -11.65
N LEU A 143 -4.22 -5.03 -11.63
CA LEU A 143 -3.62 -4.47 -10.42
C LEU A 143 -4.73 -4.19 -9.39
N PRO A 144 -4.58 -4.68 -8.14
CA PRO A 144 -5.54 -4.37 -7.10
C PRO A 144 -5.46 -2.89 -6.73
N VAL A 145 -6.60 -2.36 -6.30
CA VAL A 145 -6.76 -0.99 -5.81
C VAL A 145 -7.24 -1.07 -4.36
N ASP A 146 -6.79 -0.14 -3.51
CA ASP A 146 -7.21 -0.14 -2.10
C ASP A 146 -8.74 -0.16 -1.98
N PRO A 147 -9.34 -0.99 -1.09
CA PRO A 147 -10.79 -1.10 -0.99
C PRO A 147 -11.53 0.21 -0.64
N THR A 148 -10.83 1.18 -0.04
CA THR A 148 -11.37 2.52 0.26
C THR A 148 -10.95 3.54 -0.78
N ASN A 149 -9.76 3.39 -1.34
CA ASN A 149 -9.19 4.24 -2.40
C ASN A 149 -9.29 5.74 -2.13
N ASP A 150 -8.83 6.18 -0.97
CA ASP A 150 -8.89 7.58 -0.57
C ASP A 150 -7.48 8.15 -0.36
N VAL A 151 -6.98 8.79 -1.41
CA VAL A 151 -5.67 9.47 -1.42
C VAL A 151 -5.65 10.72 -0.54
N SER A 152 -6.82 11.33 -0.29
CA SER A 152 -6.95 12.52 0.55
C SER A 152 -7.17 12.15 2.02
N TYR A 153 -7.23 10.86 2.37
CA TYR A 153 -7.44 10.47 3.76
C TYR A 153 -6.29 10.98 4.66
N GLY A 154 -6.66 11.53 5.83
CA GLY A 154 -5.72 12.24 6.72
C GLY A 154 -5.42 13.69 6.32
N THR A 155 -5.94 14.15 5.18
CA THR A 155 -5.80 15.50 4.62
C THR A 155 -7.15 15.97 4.03
N SER A 156 -7.23 17.19 3.52
CA SER A 156 -8.40 17.66 2.74
C SER A 156 -8.02 18.04 1.30
N GLU A 157 -6.78 17.75 0.90
CA GLU A 157 -6.18 18.16 -0.37
C GLU A 157 -5.58 16.95 -1.09
N VAL A 158 -6.02 16.67 -2.32
CA VAL A 158 -5.49 15.60 -3.21
C VAL A 158 -4.04 15.86 -3.62
N SER A 159 -3.59 17.12 -3.54
CA SER A 159 -2.24 17.54 -3.91
C SER A 159 -1.16 17.09 -2.94
N THR A 160 -1.54 16.62 -1.75
CA THR A 160 -0.63 16.12 -0.70
C THR A 160 -1.12 14.77 -0.19
N VAL A 161 -0.27 13.77 -0.13
CA VAL A 161 -0.58 12.42 0.36
C VAL A 161 0.08 12.23 1.71
N THR A 162 -0.69 11.79 2.71
CA THR A 162 -0.15 11.53 4.05
C THR A 162 0.10 10.04 4.26
N SER A 163 0.79 9.71 5.36
CA SER A 163 0.92 8.33 5.79
C SER A 163 -0.40 7.65 6.18
N GLU A 164 -1.47 8.42 6.36
CA GLU A 164 -2.80 7.88 6.69
C GLU A 164 -3.60 7.51 5.43
N ALA A 165 -3.18 7.98 4.24
CA ALA A 165 -3.96 7.79 3.02
C ALA A 165 -4.20 6.30 2.71
N LEU A 166 -5.46 5.96 2.40
CA LEU A 166 -5.95 4.60 2.21
C LEU A 166 -5.82 4.21 0.74
N VAL A 167 -4.56 4.05 0.32
CA VAL A 167 -4.11 3.67 -1.03
C VAL A 167 -2.89 2.75 -0.91
N TYR A 168 -2.64 1.92 -1.93
CA TYR A 168 -1.35 1.27 -2.09
C TYR A 168 -0.35 2.25 -2.68
N ARG A 169 0.91 2.11 -2.26
CA ARG A 169 2.05 2.90 -2.74
C ARG A 169 3.07 1.95 -3.30
N TYR A 170 3.72 2.31 -4.41
CA TYR A 170 4.82 1.55 -4.99
C TYR A 170 5.99 2.48 -5.30
N ALA A 171 7.20 2.01 -4.99
CA ALA A 171 8.44 2.62 -5.44
C ALA A 171 9.52 1.54 -5.65
N CYS A 172 10.51 1.87 -6.47
CA CYS A 172 11.63 1.00 -6.79
C CYS A 172 12.97 1.71 -6.62
N ASN A 173 14.04 0.93 -6.59
CA ASN A 173 15.42 1.38 -6.53
C ASN A 173 16.23 0.73 -7.66
N ILE A 174 16.91 1.56 -8.46
CA ILE A 174 17.61 1.11 -9.67
C ILE A 174 18.91 0.37 -9.37
N ASP A 175 19.61 0.70 -8.28
CA ASP A 175 20.95 0.18 -7.99
C ASP A 175 20.94 -1.34 -7.79
N ASN A 176 19.88 -1.84 -7.14
CA ASN A 176 19.73 -3.26 -6.81
C ASN A 176 18.51 -3.92 -7.46
N LEU A 177 17.77 -3.19 -8.32
CA LEU A 177 16.47 -3.62 -8.87
C LEU A 177 15.55 -4.15 -7.77
N THR A 178 15.40 -3.35 -6.71
CA THR A 178 14.54 -3.67 -5.57
C THR A 178 13.31 -2.78 -5.58
N TYR A 179 12.25 -3.22 -4.90
CA TYR A 179 11.00 -2.47 -4.82
C TYR A 179 10.34 -2.66 -3.46
N GLU A 180 9.40 -1.76 -3.19
CA GLU A 180 8.58 -1.72 -2.01
C GLU A 180 7.14 -1.35 -2.38
N ILE A 181 6.19 -2.00 -1.70
CA ILE A 181 4.78 -1.68 -1.73
C ILE A 181 4.32 -1.50 -0.29
N ASN A 182 3.69 -0.37 0.01
CA ASN A 182 3.18 -0.07 1.36
C ASN A 182 1.68 0.25 1.35
N ALA A 183 1.00 -0.05 2.45
CA ALA A 183 -0.41 0.24 2.65
C ALA A 183 -0.70 0.63 4.11
N THR A 184 -1.66 1.54 4.31
CA THR A 184 -2.16 1.88 5.64
C THR A 184 -3.25 0.89 6.06
N LEU A 185 -3.11 0.31 7.26
CA LEU A 185 -4.11 -0.60 7.83
C LEU A 185 -5.08 0.18 8.73
N GLU A 186 -6.34 -0.22 8.77
CA GLU A 186 -7.42 0.52 9.45
C GLU A 186 -7.89 -0.10 10.77
N SER A 187 -7.78 -1.42 10.89
CA SER A 187 -8.29 -2.17 12.04
C SER A 187 -7.41 -1.92 13.25
N THR A 188 -8.05 -1.68 14.37
CA THR A 188 -7.39 -1.57 15.68
C THR A 188 -6.60 -2.84 15.97
N GLU A 189 -7.14 -4.02 15.63
CA GLU A 189 -6.44 -5.29 15.85
C GLU A 189 -5.11 -5.38 15.09
N MET A 190 -5.03 -4.95 13.83
CA MET A 190 -3.81 -5.06 13.03
C MET A 190 -2.87 -3.85 13.16
N THR A 191 -3.26 -2.82 13.91
CA THR A 191 -2.49 -1.59 14.15
C THR A 191 -2.14 -1.38 15.63
N THR A 192 -2.40 -2.36 16.50
CA THR A 192 -2.06 -2.30 17.92
C THR A 192 -1.47 -3.60 18.44
N ALA A 193 -0.59 -3.50 19.46
CA ALA A 193 -0.02 -4.68 20.10
C ALA A 193 -1.11 -5.57 20.74
N PRO A 194 -0.99 -6.91 20.69
CA PRO A 194 0.16 -7.67 20.21
C PRO A 194 0.09 -8.03 18.72
N ASN A 195 -0.96 -7.59 18.00
CA ASN A 195 -1.25 -8.05 16.64
C ASN A 195 -0.86 -7.05 15.54
N ASP A 196 -0.21 -5.95 15.91
CA ASP A 196 0.29 -4.93 14.98
C ASP A 196 1.15 -5.58 13.90
N ARG A 197 0.67 -5.49 12.65
CA ARG A 197 1.30 -6.10 11.47
C ARG A 197 2.46 -5.28 10.95
N ARG A 198 2.38 -3.96 11.11
CA ARG A 198 3.35 -2.96 10.64
C ARG A 198 4.66 -3.02 11.42
N LEU A 199 4.59 -3.47 12.67
CA LEU A 199 5.80 -3.69 13.49
C LEU A 199 6.43 -5.07 13.28
N LYS A 200 5.84 -5.92 12.42
CA LYS A 200 6.23 -7.33 12.26
C LYS A 200 6.56 -7.72 10.81
N ASP A 201 6.44 -6.80 9.87
CA ASP A 201 6.78 -7.01 8.46
C ASP A 201 8.29 -6.91 8.19
N GLY A 202 9.05 -6.29 9.10
CA GLY A 202 10.50 -6.17 9.03
C GLY A 202 10.99 -4.95 8.25
N GLY A 203 10.12 -4.00 7.95
CA GLY A 203 10.47 -2.75 7.29
C GLY A 203 10.81 -1.59 8.25
N ASN A 204 10.75 -0.37 7.73
CA ASN A 204 11.15 0.86 8.43
C ASN A 204 9.98 1.76 8.86
N SER A 205 8.73 1.43 8.50
CA SER A 205 7.55 2.22 8.88
C SER A 205 6.77 1.60 10.03
N ALA A 206 6.56 2.37 11.10
CA ALA A 206 5.61 1.99 12.15
C ALA A 206 4.15 2.32 11.79
N LEU A 207 3.92 3.04 10.68
CA LEU A 207 2.61 3.58 10.30
C LEU A 207 1.95 2.79 9.18
N MET A 208 2.74 2.14 8.31
CA MET A 208 2.26 1.37 7.17
C MET A 208 2.75 -0.07 7.24
N TYR A 209 2.00 -0.96 6.61
CA TYR A 209 2.42 -2.34 6.39
C TYR A 209 3.19 -2.44 5.08
N GLU A 210 4.30 -3.18 5.09
CA GLU A 210 5.33 -3.09 4.06
C GLU A 210 5.62 -4.46 3.41
N VAL A 211 5.67 -4.50 2.08
CA VAL A 211 5.94 -5.72 1.31
C VAL A 211 6.82 -5.41 0.10
N GLY A 212 7.84 -6.24 -0.15
CA GLY A 212 8.74 -6.04 -1.27
C GLY A 212 10.00 -6.88 -1.17
N THR A 213 11.02 -6.48 -1.95
CA THR A 213 12.38 -7.01 -1.85
C THR A 213 13.30 -6.13 -1.00
N ASN A 214 12.93 -4.86 -0.79
CA ASN A 214 13.62 -3.94 0.09
C ASN A 214 12.59 -3.01 0.75
N LEU A 215 12.38 -3.18 2.06
CA LEU A 215 11.34 -2.46 2.84
C LEU A 215 11.90 -1.19 3.49
N LYS A 216 12.69 -0.41 2.72
CA LYS A 216 13.40 0.80 3.17
C LYS A 216 13.48 1.86 2.06
N ILE A 217 12.68 1.71 1.03
CA ILE A 217 12.51 2.63 -0.10
C ILE A 217 11.41 3.65 0.25
N LEU A 218 10.29 3.19 0.80
CA LEU A 218 9.18 4.03 1.26
C LEU A 218 9.27 4.28 2.78
N GLY A 219 8.47 5.22 3.28
CA GLY A 219 8.49 5.70 4.67
C GLY A 219 9.71 6.56 5.04
N SER A 220 9.47 7.75 5.61
CA SER A 220 10.54 8.49 6.29
C SER A 220 10.93 7.74 7.56
N ASN A 221 12.23 7.46 7.73
CA ASN A 221 12.81 6.79 8.88
C ASN A 221 12.24 7.25 10.23
N ASN A 222 11.12 6.67 10.69
CA ASN A 222 10.79 6.65 12.10
C ASN A 222 11.48 5.43 12.70
N ALA A 223 12.82 5.45 12.60
CA ALA A 223 13.69 4.66 13.44
C ALA A 223 13.60 5.20 14.87
N SER A 224 12.48 4.96 15.53
CA SER A 224 12.53 4.48 16.89
C SER A 224 12.37 2.98 16.78
N ALA A 225 13.51 2.31 16.64
CA ALA A 225 13.61 0.88 16.89
C ALA A 225 12.84 0.59 18.19
N VAL A 226 11.67 -0.03 18.09
CA VAL A 226 11.20 -0.86 19.19
C VAL A 226 12.21 -1.98 19.20
N SER A 227 13.22 -1.81 20.06
CA SER A 227 14.14 -2.86 20.45
C SER A 227 13.35 -4.14 20.55
N ALA A 228 13.86 -5.20 19.94
CA ALA A 228 13.55 -6.55 20.36
C ALA A 228 13.82 -6.63 21.88
N ALA A 229 12.80 -6.31 22.68
CA ALA A 229 12.79 -6.54 24.09
C ALA A 229 12.52 -8.04 24.21
N GLY A 230 13.62 -8.79 24.32
CA GLY A 230 13.55 -10.18 24.68
C GLY A 230 12.82 -10.32 26.02
N PHE A 231 11.86 -11.23 26.05
CA PHE A 231 11.64 -12.24 27.08
C PHE A 231 10.82 -13.37 26.46
#